data_AF-A0A835YUX5-F1
#
_entry.id   AF-A0A835YUX5-F1
#
_cell.length_a   1.000
_cell.length_b   1.000
_cell.length_c   1.000
_cell.angle_alpha   90.00
_cell.angle_beta   90.00
_cell.angle_gamma   90.00
#
_symmetry.space_group_name_H-M   'P 1'
#
loop_
_entity.id
_entity.type
_entity.pdbx_description
1 polymer ?
#
loop_
_entity_poly.entity_id
_entity_poly.type
_entity_poly.pdbx_seq_one_letter_code
_entity_poly.pdbx_strand_id
1 'polypeptide(L)' 'VCYGTSTPPILQCGQGHVVCSTCLPRITSCPVCRGSVTCRNLALEALCEGHQFPCPHSTHGCTRQLELRDLRY' A
#
# COMPACT_ATOMS: atom_id res chain seq x y z
N VAL A 1 1.33 -10.60 -4.08
CA VAL A 1 1.61 -9.34 -3.33
C VAL A 1 2.82 -8.66 -3.96
N CYS A 2 2.85 -7.32 -4.03
CA CYS A 2 3.84 -6.59 -4.82
C CYS A 2 5.09 -6.12 -4.05
N TYR A 3 5.10 -6.21 -2.72
CA TYR A 3 6.19 -5.69 -1.86
C TYR A 3 6.55 -4.20 -2.07
N GLY A 4 5.68 -3.46 -2.76
CA GLY A 4 5.82 -2.02 -2.94
C GLY A 4 5.05 -1.22 -1.89
N THR A 5 5.29 0.08 -1.88
CA THR A 5 4.53 1.04 -1.07
C THR A 5 3.05 0.98 -1.45
N SER A 6 2.18 0.83 -0.45
CA SER A 6 0.72 0.90 -0.67
C SER A 6 0.29 2.35 -0.75
N THR A 7 -0.37 2.72 -1.86
CA THR A 7 -0.97 4.04 -2.06
C THR A 7 -2.50 3.94 -2.00
N PRO A 8 -3.22 5.04 -1.71
CA PRO A 8 -4.68 5.05 -1.77
C PRO A 8 -5.23 4.57 -3.13
N PRO A 9 -6.30 3.76 -3.15
CA PRO A 9 -7.01 3.24 -1.98
C PRO A 9 -6.24 2.09 -1.31
N ILE A 10 -6.05 2.21 0.00
CA ILE A 10 -5.38 1.20 0.83
C ILE A 10 -6.46 0.30 1.43
N LEU A 11 -6.36 -1.00 1.22
CA LEU A 11 -7.39 -1.96 1.63
C LEU A 11 -6.90 -2.78 2.81
N GLN A 12 -7.83 -3.26 3.63
CA GLN A 12 -7.54 -4.14 4.74
C GLN A 12 -8.56 -5.26 4.89
N CYS A 13 -8.10 -6.38 5.43
CA CYS A 13 -8.98 -7.43 5.93
C CYS A 13 -9.53 -7.10 7.32
N GLY A 14 -10.51 -7.88 7.80
CA GLY A 14 -11.07 -7.72 9.15
C GLY A 14 -10.09 -7.95 10.30
N GLN A 15 -8.86 -8.41 10.03
CA GLN A 15 -7.77 -8.54 11.01
C GLN A 15 -6.71 -7.43 10.86
N GLY A 16 -6.94 -6.43 10.02
CA GLY A 16 -6.06 -5.27 9.86
C GLY A 16 -4.89 -5.44 8.88
N HIS A 17 -4.67 -6.62 8.29
CA HIS A 17 -3.63 -6.78 7.27
C HIS A 17 -3.95 -5.99 6.00
N VAL A 18 -2.95 -5.27 5.52
CA VAL A 18 -3.05 -4.33 4.40
C VAL A 18 -2.81 -5.02 3.06
N VAL A 19 -3.59 -4.63 2.06
CA VAL A 19 -3.42 -5.00 0.64
C VAL A 19 -3.61 -3.73 -0.20
N CYS A 20 -2.74 -3.52 -1.18
CA CYS A 20 -2.91 -2.40 -2.11
C CYS A 20 -3.98 -2.69 -3.18
N SER A 21 -4.59 -1.63 -3.69
CA SER A 21 -5.60 -1.68 -4.75
C SER A 21 -5.16 -2.46 -5.99
N THR A 22 -3.88 -2.38 -6.37
CA THR A 22 -3.35 -3.09 -7.54
C THR A 22 -3.20 -4.59 -7.31
N CYS A 23 -3.02 -5.02 -6.06
CA CYS A 23 -2.92 -6.44 -5.72
C CYS A 23 -4.28 -7.10 -5.50
N LEU A 24 -5.31 -6.34 -5.09
CA LEU A 24 -6.63 -6.90 -4.77
C LEU A 24 -7.21 -7.77 -5.90
N PRO A 25 -7.20 -7.37 -7.20
CA PRO A 25 -7.76 -8.20 -8.27
C PRO A 25 -7.02 -9.52 -8.52
N ARG A 26 -5.77 -9.64 -8.05
CA ARG A 26 -4.91 -10.82 -8.24
C ARG A 26 -4.99 -11.81 -7.09
N ILE A 27 -5.82 -11.54 -6.08
CA ILE A 27 -5.97 -12.39 -4.90
C ILE A 27 -7.45 -12.60 -4.61
N THR A 28 -7.78 -13.72 -3.96
CA THR A 28 -9.16 -14.04 -3.53
C THR A 28 -9.35 -13.86 -2.03
N SER A 29 -8.25 -13.79 -1.26
CA SER A 29 -8.28 -13.61 0.20
C SER A 29 -6.98 -12.96 0.69
N CYS A 30 -7.00 -12.49 1.94
CA CYS A 30 -5.83 -11.90 2.59
C CYS A 30 -4.65 -12.88 2.58
N PRO A 31 -3.47 -12.49 2.08
CA PRO A 31 -2.32 -13.39 1.97
C PRO A 31 -1.73 -13.78 3.33
N VAL A 32 -2.04 -13.05 4.41
CA VAL A 32 -1.53 -13.31 5.75
C VAL A 32 -2.48 -14.20 6.55
N CYS A 33 -3.75 -13.82 6.67
CA CYS A 33 -4.72 -14.52 7.52
C CYS A 33 -5.85 -15.24 6.77
N ARG A 34 -5.86 -15.22 5.43
CA ARG A 34 -6.89 -15.82 4.57
C ARG A 34 -8.31 -15.25 4.75
N GLY A 35 -8.48 -14.17 5.52
CA GLY A 35 -9.75 -13.45 5.65
C GLY A 35 -10.13 -12.64 4.40
N SER A 36 -11.38 -12.20 4.32
CA SER A 36 -11.85 -11.33 3.24
C SER A 36 -11.24 -9.93 3.33
N VAL A 37 -10.90 -9.35 2.18
CA VAL A 37 -10.37 -7.98 2.06
C VAL A 37 -11.46 -7.11 1.47
N THR A 38 -12.22 -6.44 2.31
CA THR A 38 -13.43 -5.71 1.90
C THR A 38 -13.46 -4.26 2.39
N CYS A 39 -12.55 -3.87 3.27
CA CYS A 39 -12.55 -2.56 3.92
C CYS A 39 -11.45 -1.67 3.35
N ARG A 40 -11.74 -0.38 3.18
CA ARG A 40 -10.76 0.67 2.87
C ARG A 40 -10.21 1.23 4.18
N ASN A 41 -8.90 1.31 4.33
CA ASN A 41 -8.22 1.80 5.52
C ASN A 41 -7.96 3.32 5.40
N LEU A 42 -9.00 4.12 5.64
CA LEU A 42 -8.93 5.59 5.56
C LEU A 42 -7.91 6.20 6.53
N ALA A 43 -7.70 5.58 7.70
CA ALA A 43 -6.72 6.05 8.66
C ALA A 43 -5.29 5.95 8.11
N LEU A 44 -4.96 4.82 7.48
CA LEU A 44 -3.65 4.65 6.85
C LEU A 44 -3.49 5.56 5.61
N GLU A 45 -4.57 5.84 4.89
CA GLU A 45 -4.54 6.81 3.78
C GLU A 45 -4.23 8.22 4.27
N ALA A 46 -4.88 8.68 5.35
CA ALA A 46 -4.62 9.99 5.96
C ALA A 46 -3.17 10.10 6.46
N LEU A 47 -2.62 9.02 7.04
CA LEU A 47 -1.21 8.98 7.42
C LEU A 47 -0.27 9.13 6.21
N CYS A 48 -0.65 8.59 5.05
CA CYS A 48 0.15 8.72 3.84
C CYS A 48 0.23 10.16 3.30
N GLU A 49 -0.77 11.01 3.57
CA GLU A 49 -0.79 12.39 3.05
C GLU A 49 0.34 13.27 3.62
N GLY A 50 0.80 12.98 4.85
CA GLY A 50 1.91 13.68 5.49
C GLY A 50 3.23 12.90 5.53
N HIS A 51 3.29 11.72 4.91
CA HIS A 51 4.43 10.81 5.02
C HIS A 51 5.34 10.90 3.78
N GLN A 52 6.65 10.84 4.02
CA GLN A 52 7.67 10.74 2.97
C GLN A 52 8.06 9.28 2.73
N PHE A 53 8.00 8.85 1.49
CA PHE A 53 8.27 7.48 1.08
C PHE A 53 9.60 7.35 0.36
N PRO A 54 10.30 6.22 0.51
CA PRO A 54 11.48 5.95 -0.29
C PRO A 54 11.12 5.83 -1.77
N CYS A 55 11.99 6.32 -2.64
CA CYS A 55 11.87 6.10 -4.08
C CYS A 55 11.78 4.60 -4.40
N PRO A 56 10.91 4.17 -5.35
CA PRO A 56 10.87 2.78 -5.83
C PRO A 56 12.23 2.26 -6.34
N HIS A 57 13.10 3.15 -6.80
CA HIS A 57 14.46 2.84 -7.26
C HIS A 57 15.51 2.96 -6.15
N SER A 58 15.11 3.01 -4.88
CA SER A 58 16.04 3.12 -3.73
C SER A 58 17.01 1.94 -3.66
N THR A 59 16.57 0.74 -4.05
CA THR A 59 17.44 -0.44 -4.19
C THR A 59 18.53 -0.29 -5.24
N HIS A 60 18.36 0.64 -6.19
CA HIS A 60 19.33 0.99 -7.23
C HIS A 60 20.11 2.27 -6.88
N GLY A 61 20.08 2.72 -5.62
CA GLY A 61 20.85 3.85 -5.12
C GLY A 61 20.14 5.21 -5.17
N CYS A 62 18.85 5.27 -5.54
CA CYS A 62 18.10 6.52 -5.47
C CYS A 62 17.84 6.94 -4.02
N THR A 63 18.35 8.09 -3.59
CA THR A 63 18.23 8.59 -2.20
C THR A 63 17.06 9.56 -1.99
N ARG A 64 16.26 9.81 -3.04
CA ARG A 64 15.14 10.74 -2.98
C ARG A 64 14.03 10.19 -2.07
N GLN A 65 13.52 11.09 -1.22
CA GLN A 65 12.25 10.92 -0.53
C GLN A 65 11.14 11.53 -1.39
N LEU A 66 10.02 10.84 -1.50
CA LEU A 66 8.89 11.18 -2.35
C LEU A 66 7.64 11.37 -1.50
N GLU A 67 6.78 12.30 -1.87
CA GLU A 67 5.46 12.40 -1.26
C GLU A 67 4.48 11.48 -2.00
N LEU A 68 3.30 11.29 -1.40
CA LEU A 68 2.26 10.44 -1.99
C LEU A 68 1.88 10.84 -3.42
N ARG A 69 1.89 12.14 -3.73
CA ARG A 69 1.61 12.68 -5.07
C ARG A 69 2.65 12.32 -6.13
N ASP A 70 3.88 12.00 -5.70
CA ASP A 70 5.01 11.67 -6.56
C ASP A 70 5.10 10.16 -6.81
N LEU A 71 4.42 9.34 -5.99
CA LEU A 71 4.38 7.88 -6.10
C LEU A 71 3.42 7.38 -7.19
N ARG A 72 3.11 8.19 -8.20
CA ARG A 72 2.18 7.83 -9.28
C ARG A 72 2.75 6.68 -10.11
N TYR A 73 2.06 5.55 -10.09
CA TYR A 73 2.15 4.47 -11.06
C TYR A 73 1.10 4.68 -12.16
#